data_AF-A0A261Y1M1-F1
#
_entry.id   AF-A0A261Y1M1-F1
#
_cell.length_a   1.000
_cell.length_b   1.000
_cell.length_c   1.000
_cell.angle_alpha   90.00
_cell.angle_beta   90.00
_cell.angle_gamma   90.00
#
_symmetry.space_group_name_H-M   'P 1'
#
loop_
_entity.id
_entity.type
_entity.pdbx_description
1 polymer ?
#
loop_
_entity_poly.entity_id
_entity_poly.type
_entity_poly.pdbx_seq_one_letter_code
_entity_poly.pdbx_strand_id
1 'polypeptide(L)'
;MDVSAVLEAHKAQFKPITVDKVIPLEYDLNLLTALDSNPLDESQLRSNTEEYLKQYTRDGCQLLFNHIFTLPVVSDESGVLATLPERVTTIPREKPLPKPKPPTRWERFAAQKGIQKQKKERMVFDERTGEYVPRWGYGGGKKNKTEDWLLEVPQNADPMEDQYAKKNEEKQERMEKNKKRQQRNLDERAAQEKGVNPRDARKQQVYDALATSKKSTASLGKFDKQLSGEPKQKGIKRKFEATEADVAKEKAKHLDILNKVVGKAGEPTVNVRKAIKLTKRK
;
A
#
# COMPACT_ATOMS: atom_id res chain seq x y z
N MET A 1 -35.82 54.80 20.91
CA MET A 1 -34.95 54.41 22.03
C MET A 1 -33.57 54.21 21.45
N ASP A 2 -32.62 55.09 21.76
CA ASP A 2 -31.27 55.04 21.21
C ASP A 2 -30.48 53.97 21.97
N VAL A 3 -30.30 52.79 21.34
CA VAL A 3 -29.70 51.60 21.95
C VAL A 3 -28.16 51.63 21.85
N SER A 4 -27.61 52.63 21.14
CA SER A 4 -26.18 52.82 20.91
C SER A 4 -25.38 52.91 22.22
N ALA A 5 -25.80 53.77 23.15
CA ALA A 5 -25.14 53.96 24.44
C ALA A 5 -25.10 52.68 25.30
N VAL A 6 -26.16 51.87 25.26
CA VAL A 6 -26.22 50.59 26.00
C VAL A 6 -25.27 49.56 25.38
N LEU A 7 -25.18 49.52 24.05
CA LEU A 7 -24.24 48.65 23.33
C LEU A 7 -22.78 49.07 23.55
N GLU A 8 -22.49 50.37 23.62
CA GLU A 8 -21.15 50.88 23.92
C GLU A 8 -20.72 50.58 25.37
N ALA A 9 -21.62 50.77 26.34
CA ALA A 9 -21.39 50.41 27.73
C ALA A 9 -21.13 48.90 27.90
N HIS A 10 -21.86 48.06 27.16
CA HIS A 10 -21.64 46.62 27.16
C HIS A 10 -20.31 46.24 26.47
N LYS A 11 -19.95 46.89 25.35
CA LYS A 11 -18.65 46.69 24.68
C LYS A 11 -17.47 47.07 25.56
N ALA A 12 -17.58 48.15 26.34
CA ALA A 12 -16.52 48.62 27.23
C ALA A 12 -16.18 47.63 28.37
N GLN A 13 -17.07 46.70 28.69
CA GLN A 13 -16.81 45.63 29.68
C GLN A 13 -15.83 44.57 29.15
N PHE A 14 -15.71 44.43 27.81
CA PHE A 14 -14.87 43.41 27.19
C PHE A 14 -13.57 44.01 26.64
N LYS A 15 -12.50 43.21 26.69
CA LYS A 15 -11.22 43.57 26.07
C LYS A 15 -11.35 43.58 24.54
N PRO A 16 -10.57 44.40 23.81
CA PRO A 16 -10.63 44.45 22.36
C PRO A 16 -10.23 43.10 21.74
N ILE A 17 -11.06 42.64 20.79
CA ILE A 17 -10.87 41.37 20.05
C ILE A 17 -10.37 41.59 18.61
N THR A 18 -10.40 42.84 18.13
CA THR A 18 -9.92 43.22 16.80
C THR A 18 -8.43 43.53 16.87
N VAL A 19 -7.69 43.06 15.86
CA VAL A 19 -6.25 43.29 15.74
C VAL A 19 -6.00 43.75 14.31
N ASP A 20 -5.44 44.95 14.17
CA ASP A 20 -5.13 45.51 12.86
C ASP A 20 -3.68 45.20 12.49
N LYS A 21 -3.47 44.58 11.34
CA LYS A 21 -2.14 44.34 10.74
C LYS A 21 -2.06 44.98 9.36
N VAL A 22 -0.84 45.36 8.96
CA VAL A 22 -0.60 46.01 7.66
C VAL A 22 -0.94 45.07 6.50
N ILE A 23 -0.49 43.81 6.60
CA ILE A 23 -0.80 42.76 5.64
C ILE A 23 -1.79 41.79 6.31
N PRO A 24 -2.94 41.47 5.68
CA PRO A 24 -3.87 40.49 6.21
C PRO A 24 -3.24 39.09 6.22
N LEU A 25 -3.60 38.28 7.22
CA LEU A 25 -3.08 36.91 7.32
C LEU A 25 -3.80 35.98 6.34
N GLU A 26 -3.09 34.95 5.89
CA GLU A 26 -3.69 33.83 5.17
C GLU A 26 -4.08 32.72 6.15
N TYR A 27 -5.24 32.08 5.93
CA TYR A 27 -5.77 31.07 6.85
C TYR A 27 -5.97 29.72 6.16
N ASP A 28 -5.58 28.65 6.85
CA ASP A 28 -6.02 27.29 6.55
C ASP A 28 -6.75 26.76 7.78
N LEU A 29 -8.07 26.97 7.80
CA LEU A 29 -8.94 26.64 8.93
C LEU A 29 -9.06 25.14 9.15
N ASN A 30 -8.84 24.32 8.12
CA ASN A 30 -8.82 22.86 8.27
C ASN A 30 -7.62 22.41 9.12
N LEU A 31 -6.48 23.08 8.93
CA LEU A 31 -5.26 22.85 9.69
C LEU A 31 -5.17 23.67 10.99
N LEU A 32 -6.14 24.55 11.24
CA LEU A 32 -6.13 25.52 12.33
C LEU A 32 -4.86 26.39 12.32
N THR A 33 -4.41 26.79 11.14
CA THR A 33 -3.19 27.58 10.95
C THR A 33 -3.50 28.95 10.37
N ALA A 34 -2.82 29.98 10.90
CA ALA A 34 -2.76 31.31 10.32
C ALA A 34 -1.31 31.60 9.91
N LEU A 35 -1.12 32.07 8.68
CA LEU A 35 0.17 32.42 8.10
C LEU A 35 0.30 33.93 8.07
N ASP A 36 1.31 34.42 8.76
CA ASP A 36 1.57 35.85 8.89
C ASP A 36 2.84 36.21 8.13
N SER A 37 2.70 37.01 7.07
CA SER A 37 3.79 37.50 6.23
C SER A 37 4.28 38.90 6.60
N ASN A 38 3.80 39.48 7.71
CA ASN A 38 4.28 40.78 8.18
C ASN A 38 5.74 40.68 8.68
N PRO A 39 6.56 41.72 8.46
CA PRO A 39 7.94 41.75 8.94
C PRO A 39 8.01 41.87 10.48
N LEU A 40 8.98 41.21 11.09
CA LEU A 40 9.24 41.29 12.53
C LEU A 40 10.17 42.47 12.85
N ASP A 41 9.93 43.16 13.96
CA ASP A 41 10.86 44.18 14.46
C ASP A 41 12.08 43.52 15.14
N GLU A 42 13.22 43.55 14.47
CA GLU A 42 14.46 42.95 14.95
C GLU A 42 14.97 43.58 16.25
N SER A 43 14.68 44.87 16.49
CA SER A 43 15.18 45.58 17.66
C SER A 43 14.48 45.09 18.93
N GLN A 44 13.15 45.04 18.90
CA GLN A 44 12.32 44.54 20.00
C GLN A 44 12.47 43.04 20.20
N LEU A 45 12.62 42.30 19.10
CA LEU A 45 12.86 40.86 19.15
C LEU A 45 14.16 40.56 19.91
N ARG A 46 15.23 41.36 19.74
CA ARG A 46 16.48 41.14 20.47
C ARG A 46 16.44 41.60 21.92
N SER A 47 15.73 42.68 22.23
CA SER A 47 15.68 43.21 23.59
C SER A 47 14.79 42.38 24.53
N ASN A 48 13.59 42.02 24.08
CA ASN A 48 12.58 41.32 24.88
C ASN A 48 11.90 40.21 24.04
N THR A 49 12.68 39.18 23.70
CA THR A 49 12.29 38.05 22.83
C THR A 49 10.93 37.45 23.21
N GLU A 50 10.79 36.96 24.44
CA GLU A 50 9.64 36.18 24.89
C GLU A 50 8.36 37.02 24.94
N GLU A 51 8.44 38.25 25.44
CA GLU A 51 7.28 39.12 25.58
C GLU A 51 6.78 39.58 24.20
N TYR A 52 7.70 39.95 23.31
CA TYR A 52 7.38 40.30 21.93
C TYR A 52 6.74 39.13 21.18
N LEU A 53 7.34 37.94 21.23
CA LEU A 53 6.80 36.74 20.56
C LEU A 53 5.43 36.35 21.14
N LYS A 54 5.24 36.45 22.45
CA LYS A 54 3.95 36.18 23.10
C LYS A 54 2.87 37.17 22.65
N GLN A 55 3.19 38.46 22.57
CA GLN A 55 2.25 39.47 22.06
C GLN A 55 1.93 39.23 20.58
N TYR A 56 2.95 39.00 19.76
CA TYR A 56 2.80 38.75 18.32
C TYR A 56 1.97 37.49 18.01
N THR A 57 2.19 36.41 18.77
CA THR A 57 1.42 35.16 18.63
C THR A 57 0.00 35.29 19.17
N ARG A 58 -0.21 36.03 20.27
CA ARG A 58 -1.55 36.36 20.78
C ARG A 58 -2.38 37.05 19.71
N ASP A 59 -1.80 38.02 19.01
CA ASP A 59 -2.43 38.76 17.91
C ASP A 59 -2.87 37.83 16.77
N GLY A 60 -1.98 36.94 16.32
CA GLY A 60 -2.28 35.95 15.28
C GLY A 60 -3.35 34.94 15.71
N CYS A 61 -3.27 34.43 16.93
CA CYS A 61 -4.27 33.51 17.50
C CYS A 61 -5.65 34.17 17.63
N GLN A 62 -5.72 35.44 18.05
CA GLN A 62 -6.99 36.16 18.14
C GLN A 62 -7.69 36.22 16.78
N LEU A 63 -6.96 36.56 15.72
CA LEU A 63 -7.50 36.58 14.36
C LEU A 63 -7.92 35.19 13.86
N LEU A 64 -7.14 34.14 14.15
CA LEU A 64 -7.50 32.75 13.83
C LEU A 64 -8.84 32.36 14.49
N PHE A 65 -8.99 32.60 15.80
CA PHE A 65 -10.20 32.27 16.52
C PHE A 65 -11.40 33.08 16.04
N ASN A 66 -11.21 34.37 15.72
CA ASN A 66 -12.27 35.17 15.14
C ASN A 66 -12.83 34.51 13.86
N HIS A 67 -11.97 33.98 12.99
CA HIS A 67 -12.42 33.23 11.81
C HIS A 67 -13.08 31.89 12.16
N ILE A 68 -12.53 31.13 13.12
CA ILE A 68 -13.13 29.84 13.54
C ILE A 68 -14.55 30.06 14.09
N PHE A 69 -14.77 31.09 14.90
CA PHE A 69 -16.09 31.37 15.48
C PHE A 69 -17.12 31.92 14.48
N THR A 70 -16.70 32.31 13.28
CA THR A 70 -17.62 32.66 12.18
C THR A 70 -18.11 31.44 11.39
N LEU A 71 -17.51 30.26 11.60
CA LEU A 71 -17.89 29.04 10.88
C LEU A 71 -19.27 28.50 11.32
N PRO A 72 -19.95 27.71 10.47
CA PRO A 72 -21.21 27.10 10.84
C PRO A 72 -21.01 26.13 12.00
N VAL A 73 -21.90 26.22 12.99
CA VAL A 73 -21.86 25.41 14.20
C VAL A 73 -23.03 24.43 14.20
N VAL A 74 -22.74 23.17 14.50
CA VAL A 74 -23.70 22.08 14.68
C VAL A 74 -23.65 21.63 16.13
N SER A 75 -24.79 21.68 16.80
CA SER A 75 -24.97 21.12 18.14
C SER A 75 -25.47 19.70 18.06
N ASP A 76 -24.75 18.76 18.66
CA ASP A 76 -25.11 17.35 18.77
C ASP A 76 -25.04 16.88 20.24
N GLU A 77 -25.46 15.65 20.55
CA GLU A 77 -25.39 15.08 21.91
C GLU A 77 -23.97 15.10 22.49
N SER A 78 -22.96 15.06 21.62
CA SER A 78 -21.54 15.10 21.99
C SER A 78 -21.00 16.52 22.22
N GLY A 79 -21.77 17.57 21.93
CA GLY A 79 -21.39 18.97 22.15
C GLY A 79 -21.55 19.87 20.92
N VAL A 80 -20.93 21.05 21.00
CA VAL A 80 -21.00 22.10 19.97
C VAL A 80 -19.78 22.01 19.07
N LEU A 81 -19.98 21.68 17.79
CA LEU A 81 -18.92 21.43 16.82
C LEU A 81 -18.99 22.42 15.65
N ALA A 82 -17.85 22.96 15.23
CA ALA A 82 -17.77 23.80 14.03
C ALA A 82 -17.46 22.94 12.79
N THR A 83 -18.12 23.21 11.67
CA THR A 83 -17.81 22.54 10.40
C THR A 83 -16.64 23.24 9.71
N LEU A 84 -15.49 22.57 9.65
CA LEU A 84 -14.28 23.10 9.01
C LEU A 84 -14.35 22.96 7.47
N PRO A 85 -13.83 23.94 6.71
CA PRO A 85 -13.75 23.87 5.25
C PRO A 85 -12.72 22.82 4.78
N GLU A 86 -12.69 22.56 3.47
CA GLU A 86 -11.65 21.71 2.87
C GLU A 86 -10.26 22.35 3.03
N ARG A 87 -9.25 21.49 3.14
CA ARG A 87 -7.85 21.90 3.30
C ARG A 87 -7.32 22.58 2.05
N VAL A 88 -6.68 23.74 2.24
CA VAL A 88 -5.99 24.48 1.16
C VAL A 88 -4.56 23.98 0.98
N THR A 89 -3.84 23.75 2.08
CA THR A 89 -2.42 23.36 2.05
C THR A 89 -2.22 21.95 1.53
N THR A 90 -1.57 21.79 0.37
CA THR A 90 -1.24 20.46 -0.18
C THR A 90 -0.07 19.83 0.56
N ILE A 91 -0.34 18.77 1.32
CA ILE A 91 0.71 18.00 2.03
C ILE A 91 1.04 16.71 1.26
N PRO A 92 2.32 16.35 1.10
CA PRO A 92 2.70 15.10 0.46
C PRO A 92 2.17 13.88 1.24
N ARG A 93 1.72 12.86 0.51
CA ARG A 93 1.26 11.60 1.10
C ARG A 93 2.46 10.79 1.60
N GLU A 94 2.29 10.14 2.75
CA GLU A 94 3.25 9.14 3.26
C GLU A 94 3.38 7.95 2.31
N LYS A 95 2.23 7.46 1.80
CA LYS A 95 2.16 6.28 0.94
C LYS A 95 1.70 6.64 -0.47
N PRO A 96 2.28 6.00 -1.50
CA PRO A 96 1.79 6.15 -2.87
C PRO A 96 0.33 5.69 -2.96
N LEU A 97 -0.36 6.17 -3.99
CA LEU A 97 -1.71 5.71 -4.26
C LEU A 97 -1.72 4.20 -4.48
N PRO A 98 -2.73 3.48 -3.95
CA PRO A 98 -2.86 2.05 -4.19
C PRO A 98 -2.98 1.81 -5.69
N LYS A 99 -2.03 1.06 -6.26
CA LYS A 99 -2.06 0.73 -7.68
C LYS A 99 -3.30 -0.13 -7.96
N PRO A 100 -3.98 0.07 -9.10
CA PRO A 100 -5.08 -0.80 -9.50
C PRO A 100 -4.57 -2.24 -9.57
N LYS A 101 -5.36 -3.18 -9.04
CA LYS A 101 -4.98 -4.59 -9.04
C LYS A 101 -4.94 -5.09 -10.48
N PRO A 102 -3.84 -5.71 -10.94
CA PRO A 102 -3.81 -6.26 -12.29
C PRO A 102 -4.84 -7.40 -12.42
N PRO A 103 -5.48 -7.55 -13.60
CA PRO A 103 -6.51 -8.56 -13.80
C PRO A 103 -5.90 -9.97 -13.74
N THR A 104 -6.58 -10.84 -13.00
CA THR A 104 -6.26 -12.27 -12.91
C THR A 104 -6.44 -12.97 -14.25
N ARG A 105 -5.88 -14.17 -14.40
CA ARG A 105 -6.06 -14.98 -15.62
C ARG A 105 -7.54 -15.24 -15.95
N TRP A 106 -8.35 -15.48 -14.93
CA TRP A 106 -9.79 -15.70 -15.10
C TRP A 106 -10.50 -14.42 -15.55
N GLU A 107 -10.17 -13.27 -14.96
CA GLU A 107 -10.76 -11.99 -15.38
C GLU A 107 -10.36 -11.62 -16.82
N ARG A 108 -9.11 -11.89 -17.23
CA ARG A 108 -8.68 -11.74 -18.62
C ARG A 108 -9.49 -12.62 -19.56
N PHE A 109 -9.68 -13.89 -19.18
CA PHE A 109 -10.49 -14.83 -19.95
C PHE A 109 -11.97 -14.42 -20.00
N ALA A 110 -12.54 -14.01 -18.86
CA ALA A 110 -13.92 -13.57 -18.76
C ALA A 110 -14.17 -12.31 -19.61
N ALA A 111 -13.26 -11.34 -19.57
CA ALA A 111 -13.31 -10.16 -20.42
C ALA A 111 -13.24 -10.51 -21.91
N GLN A 112 -12.32 -11.41 -22.31
CA GLN A 112 -12.22 -11.88 -23.70
C GLN A 112 -13.46 -12.63 -24.19
N LYS A 113 -14.13 -13.37 -23.29
CA LYS A 113 -15.34 -14.12 -23.60
C LYS A 113 -16.63 -13.34 -23.37
N GLY A 114 -16.56 -12.10 -22.89
CA GLY A 114 -17.73 -11.30 -22.53
C GLY A 114 -18.55 -11.89 -21.37
N ILE A 115 -17.94 -12.73 -20.52
CA ILE A 115 -18.62 -13.36 -19.38
C ILE A 115 -18.82 -12.29 -18.29
N GLN A 116 -20.07 -11.89 -18.09
CA GLN A 116 -20.44 -10.95 -17.05
C GLN A 116 -20.55 -11.64 -15.69
N LYS A 117 -20.05 -10.98 -14.64
CA LYS A 117 -20.16 -11.48 -13.27
C LYS A 117 -21.57 -11.24 -12.73
N GLN A 118 -22.34 -12.31 -12.57
CA GLN A 118 -23.65 -12.25 -11.92
C GLN A 118 -23.53 -12.41 -10.39
N LYS A 119 -24.39 -11.68 -9.66
CA LYS A 119 -24.55 -11.86 -8.22
C LYS A 119 -25.22 -13.21 -7.97
N LYS A 120 -24.62 -14.05 -7.13
CA LYS A 120 -25.22 -15.32 -6.69
C LYS A 120 -25.79 -15.13 -5.29
N GLU A 121 -27.00 -15.63 -5.08
CA GLU A 121 -27.66 -15.59 -3.78
C GLU A 121 -27.04 -16.58 -2.78
N ARG A 122 -27.12 -16.20 -1.50
CA ARG A 122 -26.59 -16.99 -0.38
C ARG A 122 -27.45 -18.22 -0.12
N MET A 123 -28.77 -18.06 -0.15
CA MET A 123 -29.74 -19.15 0.06
C MET A 123 -30.11 -19.76 -1.29
N VAL A 124 -30.34 -21.07 -1.31
CA VAL A 124 -30.81 -21.80 -2.49
C VAL A 124 -31.89 -22.76 -2.03
N PHE A 125 -32.99 -22.80 -2.76
CA PHE A 125 -34.07 -23.75 -2.52
C PHE A 125 -33.61 -25.19 -2.76
N ASP A 126 -33.85 -26.08 -1.80
CA ASP A 126 -33.61 -27.52 -1.91
C ASP A 126 -34.95 -28.22 -2.19
N GLU A 127 -35.09 -28.79 -3.40
CA GLU A 127 -36.34 -29.42 -3.86
C GLU A 127 -36.71 -30.67 -3.03
N ARG A 128 -35.74 -31.33 -2.38
CA ARG A 128 -36.01 -32.54 -1.58
C ARG A 128 -36.66 -32.21 -0.24
N THR A 129 -36.24 -31.12 0.39
CA THR A 129 -36.71 -30.72 1.72
C THR A 129 -37.76 -29.60 1.67
N GLY A 130 -37.90 -28.91 0.54
CA GLY A 130 -38.77 -27.75 0.40
C GLY A 130 -38.28 -26.52 1.16
N GLU A 131 -37.04 -26.53 1.65
CA GLU A 131 -36.46 -25.47 2.48
C GLU A 131 -35.37 -24.69 1.74
N TYR A 132 -35.19 -23.42 2.13
CA TYR A 132 -34.05 -22.63 1.67
C TYR A 132 -32.80 -22.98 2.48
N VAL A 133 -31.82 -23.58 1.81
CA VAL A 133 -30.55 -24.01 2.41
C VAL A 133 -29.42 -23.08 1.96
N PRO A 134 -28.47 -22.71 2.84
CA PRO A 134 -27.31 -21.92 2.44
C PRO A 134 -26.46 -22.66 1.40
N ARG A 135 -26.00 -21.92 0.37
CA ARG A 135 -25.17 -22.44 -0.73
C ARG A 135 -23.82 -22.99 -0.26
N TRP A 136 -23.30 -22.48 0.85
CA TRP A 136 -22.04 -22.87 1.49
C TRP A 136 -22.11 -22.54 2.99
N GLY A 137 -21.31 -23.23 3.82
CA GLY A 137 -21.31 -23.07 5.27
C GLY A 137 -22.16 -24.13 6.00
N TYR A 138 -22.54 -23.86 7.24
CA TYR A 138 -23.31 -24.78 8.08
C TYR A 138 -24.67 -25.10 7.44
N GLY A 139 -25.03 -26.39 7.38
CA GLY A 139 -26.26 -26.87 6.73
C GLY A 139 -26.19 -26.98 5.19
N GLY A 140 -25.14 -26.46 4.54
CA GLY A 140 -24.98 -26.55 3.08
C GLY A 140 -24.53 -27.93 2.57
N GLY A 141 -24.19 -28.85 3.47
CA GLY A 141 -23.82 -30.24 3.17
C GLY A 141 -24.98 -31.04 2.57
N LYS A 142 -26.21 -30.77 3.03
CA LYS A 142 -27.47 -31.40 2.59
C LYS A 142 -27.72 -31.26 1.08
N LYS A 143 -27.36 -30.09 0.52
CA LYS A 143 -27.44 -29.82 -0.92
C LYS A 143 -26.39 -30.57 -1.74
N ASN A 144 -25.17 -30.71 -1.20
CA ASN A 144 -24.03 -31.21 -1.96
C ASN A 144 -23.96 -32.75 -2.00
N LYS A 145 -25.01 -33.47 -1.58
CA LYS A 145 -25.06 -34.93 -1.54
C LYS A 145 -23.87 -35.55 -0.78
N THR A 146 -23.44 -34.82 0.26
CA THR A 146 -22.28 -35.18 1.09
C THR A 146 -22.69 -35.92 2.35
N GLU A 147 -23.95 -35.75 2.77
CA GLU A 147 -24.58 -36.39 3.93
C GLU A 147 -25.64 -37.42 3.48
N ASP A 148 -25.61 -37.83 2.21
CA ASP A 148 -26.48 -38.92 1.77
C ASP A 148 -26.00 -40.20 2.45
N TRP A 149 -26.93 -40.93 3.04
CA TRP A 149 -26.68 -42.17 3.80
C TRP A 149 -26.24 -43.34 2.92
N LEU A 150 -26.43 -43.22 1.60
CA LEU A 150 -26.07 -44.21 0.59
C LEU A 150 -25.42 -43.51 -0.60
N LEU A 151 -24.28 -44.04 -1.05
CA LEU A 151 -23.63 -43.65 -2.30
C LEU A 151 -23.64 -44.85 -3.25
N GLU A 152 -24.15 -44.63 -4.47
CA GLU A 152 -24.12 -45.63 -5.52
C GLU A 152 -22.68 -45.86 -6.00
N VAL A 153 -22.25 -47.13 -6.03
CA VAL A 153 -20.97 -47.53 -6.61
C VAL A 153 -21.16 -47.72 -8.12
N PRO A 154 -20.41 -47.01 -8.98
CA PRO A 154 -20.49 -47.20 -10.43
C PRO A 154 -20.11 -48.64 -10.81
N GLN A 155 -20.79 -49.23 -11.80
CA GLN A 155 -20.55 -50.62 -12.25
C GLN A 155 -19.11 -50.89 -12.73
N ASN A 156 -18.36 -49.85 -13.09
CA ASN A 156 -16.97 -49.93 -13.54
C ASN A 156 -15.93 -49.65 -12.43
N ALA A 157 -16.37 -49.38 -11.20
CA ALA A 157 -15.48 -49.11 -10.07
C ALA A 157 -15.18 -50.40 -9.28
N ASP A 158 -14.03 -50.42 -8.61
CA ASP A 158 -13.67 -51.52 -7.70
C ASP A 158 -14.68 -51.56 -6.54
N PRO A 159 -15.37 -52.69 -6.31
CA PRO A 159 -16.32 -52.84 -5.21
C PRO A 159 -15.72 -52.61 -3.81
N MET A 160 -14.40 -52.67 -3.66
CA MET A 160 -13.71 -52.47 -2.38
C MET A 160 -13.28 -51.01 -2.12
N GLU A 161 -13.49 -50.08 -3.06
CA GLU A 161 -13.10 -48.67 -2.92
C GLU A 161 -14.17 -47.86 -2.17
N ASP A 162 -13.77 -47.17 -1.08
CA ASP A 162 -14.65 -46.28 -0.32
C ASP A 162 -14.96 -44.98 -1.11
N GLN A 163 -16.20 -44.89 -1.59
CA GLN A 163 -16.69 -43.75 -2.37
C GLN A 163 -16.78 -42.44 -1.55
N TYR A 164 -16.92 -42.51 -0.22
CA TYR A 164 -16.92 -41.33 0.63
C TYR A 164 -15.52 -40.72 0.74
N ALA A 165 -14.51 -41.56 0.96
CA ALA A 165 -13.10 -41.16 0.98
C ALA A 165 -12.72 -40.51 -0.37
N LYS A 166 -13.08 -41.14 -1.49
CA LYS A 166 -12.82 -40.62 -2.84
C LYS A 166 -13.43 -39.22 -3.07
N LYS A 167 -14.69 -39.00 -2.68
CA LYS A 167 -15.33 -37.66 -2.78
C LYS A 167 -14.61 -36.61 -1.93
N ASN A 168 -14.13 -36.98 -0.74
CA ASN A 168 -13.39 -36.08 0.13
C ASN A 168 -12.02 -35.72 -0.49
N GLU A 169 -11.32 -36.70 -1.05
CA GLU A 169 -10.07 -36.49 -1.78
C GLU A 169 -10.27 -35.58 -3.00
N GLU A 170 -11.28 -35.84 -3.83
CA GLU A 170 -11.61 -34.98 -4.99
C GLU A 170 -11.91 -33.53 -4.57
N LYS A 171 -12.59 -33.34 -3.43
CA LYS A 171 -12.85 -32.01 -2.86
C LYS A 171 -11.55 -31.35 -2.41
N GLN A 172 -10.69 -32.08 -1.69
CA GLN A 172 -9.38 -31.59 -1.27
C GLN A 172 -8.52 -31.19 -2.47
N GLU A 173 -8.42 -32.05 -3.49
CA GLU A 173 -7.70 -31.74 -4.72
C GLU A 173 -8.24 -30.48 -5.40
N ARG A 174 -9.57 -30.29 -5.44
CA ARG A 174 -10.17 -29.09 -6.03
C ARG A 174 -9.79 -27.84 -5.24
N MET A 175 -9.77 -27.92 -3.91
CA MET A 175 -9.33 -26.84 -3.04
C MET A 175 -7.85 -26.53 -3.26
N GLU A 176 -6.99 -27.55 -3.34
CA GLU A 176 -5.55 -27.40 -3.61
C GLU A 176 -5.28 -26.82 -5.00
N LYS A 177 -5.98 -27.30 -6.02
CA LYS A 177 -5.94 -26.74 -7.39
C LYS A 177 -6.32 -25.26 -7.36
N ASN A 178 -7.31 -24.85 -6.57
CA ASN A 178 -7.68 -23.44 -6.42
C ASN A 178 -6.60 -22.62 -5.69
N LYS A 179 -6.09 -23.10 -4.55
CA LYS A 179 -4.99 -22.46 -3.81
C LYS A 179 -3.75 -22.27 -4.68
N LYS A 180 -3.38 -23.28 -5.47
CA LYS A 180 -2.26 -23.23 -6.42
C LYS A 180 -2.49 -22.21 -7.54
N ARG A 181 -3.73 -22.08 -8.03
CA ARG A 181 -4.10 -21.02 -9.01
C ARG A 181 -4.03 -19.63 -8.37
N GLN A 182 -4.45 -19.49 -7.12
CA GLN A 182 -4.36 -18.23 -6.36
C GLN A 182 -2.91 -17.82 -6.16
N GLN A 183 -2.05 -18.72 -5.68
CA GLN A 183 -0.62 -18.47 -5.52
C GLN A 183 0.01 -18.04 -6.85
N ARG A 184 -0.26 -18.78 -7.93
CA ARG A 184 0.22 -18.41 -9.26
C ARG A 184 -0.21 -17.01 -9.70
N ASN A 185 -1.46 -16.62 -9.45
CA ASN A 185 -1.93 -15.28 -9.77
C ASN A 185 -1.25 -14.20 -8.92
N LEU A 186 -0.93 -14.49 -7.65
CA LEU A 186 -0.18 -13.59 -6.76
C LEU A 186 1.27 -13.42 -7.24
N ASP A 187 1.93 -14.50 -7.64
CA ASP A 187 3.29 -14.45 -8.19
C ASP A 187 3.35 -13.66 -9.51
N GLU A 188 2.39 -13.91 -10.40
CA GLU A 188 2.28 -13.17 -11.66
C GLU A 188 1.99 -11.68 -11.44
N ARG A 189 1.19 -11.36 -10.42
CA ARG A 189 0.93 -9.99 -9.98
C ARG A 189 2.21 -9.33 -9.44
N ALA A 190 2.94 -10.01 -8.56
CA ALA A 190 4.19 -9.49 -8.00
C ALA A 190 5.25 -9.26 -9.09
N ALA A 191 5.33 -10.14 -10.09
CA ALA A 191 6.20 -9.97 -11.25
C ALA A 191 5.81 -8.75 -12.09
N GLN A 192 4.52 -8.56 -12.35
CA GLN A 192 4.01 -7.39 -13.08
C GLN A 192 4.25 -6.08 -12.31
N GLU A 193 4.08 -6.08 -10.98
CA GLU A 193 4.37 -4.93 -10.12
C GLU A 193 5.87 -4.53 -10.19
N LYS A 194 6.76 -5.52 -10.32
CA LYS A 194 8.21 -5.32 -10.54
C LYS A 194 8.57 -5.01 -12.00
N GLY A 195 7.62 -5.09 -12.93
CA GLY A 195 7.86 -4.88 -14.36
C GLY A 195 8.64 -6.00 -15.05
N VAL A 196 8.64 -7.20 -14.48
CA VAL A 196 9.30 -8.40 -15.03
C VAL A 196 8.26 -9.29 -15.69
N ASN A 197 8.64 -9.93 -16.80
CA ASN A 197 7.78 -10.92 -17.44
C ASN A 197 7.51 -12.09 -16.47
N PRO A 198 6.25 -12.50 -16.28
CA PRO A 198 5.89 -13.56 -15.32
C PRO A 198 6.53 -14.91 -15.63
N ARG A 199 6.80 -15.20 -16.92
CA ARG A 199 7.48 -16.43 -17.34
C ARG A 199 8.94 -16.46 -16.88
N ASP A 200 9.63 -15.34 -17.02
CA ASP A 200 11.04 -15.22 -16.64
C ASP A 200 11.20 -15.23 -15.13
N ALA A 201 10.31 -14.53 -14.40
CA ALA A 201 10.26 -14.58 -12.95
C ALA A 201 10.04 -16.00 -12.43
N ARG A 202 9.11 -16.76 -13.04
CA ARG A 202 8.87 -18.16 -12.67
C ARG A 202 10.07 -19.05 -12.98
N LYS A 203 10.73 -18.83 -14.13
CA LYS A 203 11.95 -19.57 -14.50
C LYS A 203 13.05 -19.37 -13.45
N GLN A 204 13.24 -18.14 -13.00
CA GLN A 204 14.19 -17.80 -11.93
C GLN A 204 13.81 -18.48 -10.61
N GLN A 205 12.54 -18.38 -10.18
CA GLN A 205 12.07 -19.07 -8.97
C GLN A 205 12.32 -20.58 -8.99
N VAL A 206 12.12 -21.23 -10.15
CA VAL A 206 12.41 -22.66 -10.31
C VAL A 206 13.91 -22.95 -10.17
N TYR A 207 14.77 -22.12 -10.76
CA TYR A 207 16.21 -22.26 -10.59
C TYR A 207 16.66 -22.01 -9.16
N ASP A 208 16.07 -21.06 -8.45
CA ASP A 208 16.37 -20.76 -7.04
C ASP A 208 15.90 -21.89 -6.11
N ALA A 209 14.73 -22.46 -6.38
CA ALA A 209 14.21 -23.61 -5.64
C ALA A 209 15.09 -24.84 -5.85
N LEU A 210 15.49 -25.11 -7.09
CA LEU A 210 16.42 -26.19 -7.43
C LEU A 210 17.79 -25.97 -6.77
N ALA A 211 18.26 -24.72 -6.77
CA ALA A 211 19.52 -24.33 -6.14
C ALA A 211 19.49 -24.53 -4.63
N THR A 212 18.38 -24.18 -3.99
CA THR A 212 18.15 -24.36 -2.56
C THR A 212 18.05 -25.85 -2.22
N SER A 213 17.26 -26.61 -2.99
CA SER A 213 17.09 -28.06 -2.80
C SER A 213 18.43 -28.80 -2.81
N LYS A 214 19.31 -28.51 -3.77
CA LYS A 214 20.64 -29.13 -3.83
C LYS A 214 21.48 -28.85 -2.60
N LYS A 215 21.51 -27.59 -2.14
CA LYS A 215 22.22 -27.20 -0.92
C LYS A 215 21.65 -27.83 0.34
N SER A 216 20.36 -28.15 0.36
CA SER A 216 19.68 -28.80 1.49
C SER A 216 19.97 -30.29 1.60
N THR A 217 20.53 -30.94 0.57
CA THR A 217 20.95 -32.34 0.66
C THR A 217 22.32 -32.46 1.35
N ALA A 218 22.52 -33.54 2.11
CA ALA A 218 23.81 -33.82 2.78
C ALA A 218 24.99 -33.93 1.80
N SER A 219 24.73 -34.25 0.53
CA SER A 219 25.74 -34.33 -0.53
C SER A 219 25.91 -33.05 -1.34
N LEU A 220 25.22 -31.96 -0.97
CA LEU A 220 25.19 -30.69 -1.71
C LEU A 220 24.79 -30.85 -3.18
N GLY A 221 23.99 -31.88 -3.50
CA GLY A 221 23.54 -32.20 -4.85
C GLY A 221 24.59 -32.87 -5.72
N LYS A 222 25.66 -33.44 -5.14
CA LYS A 222 26.72 -34.15 -5.87
C LYS A 222 26.27 -35.52 -6.41
N PHE A 223 25.37 -36.19 -5.71
CA PHE A 223 24.83 -37.50 -6.10
C PHE A 223 23.42 -37.42 -6.70
N ASP A 224 22.83 -36.23 -6.76
CA ASP A 224 21.50 -36.04 -7.34
C ASP A 224 21.56 -36.12 -8.87
N LYS A 225 20.59 -36.79 -9.50
CA LYS A 225 20.50 -36.90 -10.96
C LYS A 225 20.28 -35.52 -11.58
N GLN A 226 21.22 -35.07 -12.42
CA GLN A 226 21.10 -33.79 -13.13
C GLN A 226 20.05 -33.88 -14.24
N LEU A 227 19.14 -32.90 -14.29
CA LEU A 227 18.11 -32.83 -15.33
C LEU A 227 18.65 -32.09 -16.57
N SER A 228 18.10 -32.42 -17.74
CA SER A 228 18.47 -31.75 -19.00
C SER A 228 18.11 -30.26 -18.96
N GLY A 229 19.06 -29.38 -19.30
CA GLY A 229 18.86 -27.93 -19.30
C GLY A 229 19.01 -27.25 -17.93
N GLU A 230 19.48 -27.99 -16.93
CA GLU A 230 19.75 -27.46 -15.61
C GLU A 230 21.02 -26.58 -15.59
N PRO A 231 20.95 -25.32 -15.11
CA PRO A 231 22.10 -24.45 -15.05
C PRO A 231 23.13 -24.99 -14.04
N LYS A 232 24.40 -25.06 -14.47
CA LYS A 232 25.50 -25.40 -13.55
C LYS A 232 25.60 -24.32 -12.48
N GLN A 233 25.38 -24.67 -11.22
CA GLN A 233 25.64 -23.78 -10.10
C GLN A 233 27.13 -23.50 -10.02
N LYS A 234 27.56 -22.33 -10.51
CA LYS A 234 28.90 -21.83 -10.26
C LYS A 234 28.92 -21.21 -8.87
N GLY A 235 29.64 -21.83 -7.94
CA GLY A 235 29.95 -21.19 -6.67
C GLY A 235 30.68 -19.87 -6.92
N ILE A 236 30.29 -18.81 -6.22
CA ILE A 236 31.03 -17.54 -6.23
C ILE A 236 32.37 -17.81 -5.56
N LYS A 237 33.38 -18.14 -6.37
CA LYS A 237 34.77 -18.16 -5.89
C LYS A 237 35.18 -16.71 -5.70
N ARG A 238 35.25 -16.25 -4.45
CA ARG A 238 35.88 -14.96 -4.13
C ARG A 238 37.34 -15.10 -4.54
N LYS A 239 37.71 -14.46 -5.65
CA LYS A 239 39.11 -14.27 -6.01
C LYS A 239 39.57 -13.07 -5.19
N PHE A 240 40.31 -13.33 -4.12
CA PHE A 240 41.05 -12.29 -3.46
C PHE A 240 42.21 -11.91 -4.37
N GLU A 241 42.38 -10.62 -4.60
CA GLU A 241 43.56 -10.13 -5.29
C GLU A 241 44.74 -10.16 -4.31
N ALA A 242 45.96 -10.26 -4.83
CA ALA A 242 47.15 -10.22 -3.99
C ALA A 242 47.21 -8.90 -3.23
N THR A 243 47.75 -8.93 -2.01
CA THR A 243 47.94 -7.75 -1.15
C THR A 243 48.85 -6.71 -1.79
N GLU A 244 49.79 -7.15 -2.63
CA GLU A 244 50.68 -6.30 -3.39
C GLU A 244 50.29 -6.38 -4.87
N ALA A 245 49.80 -5.28 -5.41
CA ALA A 245 49.55 -5.12 -6.83
C ALA A 245 50.32 -3.92 -7.39
N ASP A 246 50.49 -3.91 -8.70
CA ASP A 246 51.08 -2.77 -9.41
C ASP A 246 50.28 -1.48 -9.13
N VAL A 247 50.98 -0.41 -8.74
CA VAL A 247 50.42 0.88 -8.30
C VAL A 247 49.46 1.47 -9.34
N ALA A 248 49.75 1.25 -10.63
CA ALA A 248 48.87 1.68 -11.72
C ALA A 248 47.49 1.00 -11.67
N LYS A 249 47.44 -0.31 -11.34
CA LYS A 249 46.20 -1.08 -11.25
C LYS A 249 45.39 -0.73 -10.00
N GLU A 250 46.05 -0.46 -8.89
CA GLU A 250 45.39 0.01 -7.66
C GLU A 250 44.76 1.38 -7.87
N LYS A 251 45.50 2.34 -8.44
CA LYS A 251 44.99 3.67 -8.77
C LYS A 251 43.77 3.60 -9.69
N ALA A 252 43.80 2.75 -10.71
CA ALA A 252 42.66 2.54 -11.61
C ALA A 252 41.41 2.01 -10.87
N LYS A 253 41.56 1.04 -9.95
CA LYS A 253 40.45 0.52 -9.14
C LYS A 253 39.89 1.56 -8.19
N HIS A 254 40.76 2.32 -7.52
CA HIS A 254 40.33 3.39 -6.63
C HIS A 254 39.58 4.49 -7.40
N LEU A 255 40.05 4.85 -8.59
CA LEU A 255 39.34 5.76 -9.49
C LEU A 255 38.00 5.18 -9.97
N ASP A 256 37.91 3.88 -10.26
CA ASP A 256 36.66 3.23 -10.63
C ASP A 256 35.64 3.20 -9.49
N ILE A 257 36.10 2.97 -8.25
CA ILE A 257 35.26 3.06 -7.05
C ILE A 257 34.80 4.51 -6.85
N LEU A 258 35.72 5.47 -6.95
CA LEU A 258 35.42 6.89 -6.82
C LEU A 258 34.41 7.35 -7.90
N ASN A 259 34.58 6.92 -9.14
CA ASN A 259 33.64 7.18 -10.24
C ASN A 259 32.26 6.54 -10.00
N LYS A 260 32.18 5.41 -9.30
CA LYS A 260 30.89 4.78 -8.94
C LYS A 260 30.19 5.48 -7.77
N VAL A 261 30.94 6.00 -6.82
CA VAL A 261 30.41 6.66 -5.61
C VAL A 261 30.04 8.11 -5.89
N VAL A 262 30.92 8.84 -6.58
CA VAL A 262 30.80 10.28 -6.83
C VAL A 262 30.14 10.56 -8.19
N GLY A 263 30.13 9.58 -9.11
CA GLY A 263 29.77 9.78 -10.51
C GLY A 263 31.00 10.20 -11.33
N LYS A 264 30.96 9.97 -12.65
CA LYS A 264 32.00 10.51 -13.55
C LYS A 264 31.91 12.04 -13.54
N ALA A 265 33.04 12.73 -13.61
CA ALA A 265 33.07 14.18 -13.74
C ALA A 265 32.18 14.63 -14.92
N GLY A 266 31.07 15.30 -14.60
CA GLY A 266 30.06 15.75 -15.58
C GLY A 266 28.74 14.97 -15.60
N GLU A 267 28.61 13.84 -14.89
CA GLU A 267 27.32 13.20 -14.63
C GLU A 267 26.75 13.67 -13.29
N PRO A 268 25.49 14.14 -13.21
CA PRO A 268 24.88 14.50 -11.94
C PRO A 268 24.78 13.28 -11.02
N THR A 269 25.08 13.49 -9.73
CA THR A 269 24.98 12.50 -8.63
C THR A 269 23.64 11.77 -8.57
N VAL A 270 22.61 12.36 -9.18
CA VAL A 270 21.28 11.78 -9.37
C VAL A 270 21.13 11.28 -10.81
N ASN A 271 20.87 9.99 -10.99
CA ASN A 271 20.59 9.40 -12.30
C ASN A 271 19.26 9.94 -12.86
N VAL A 272 19.32 11.07 -13.57
CA VAL A 272 18.17 11.86 -14.04
C VAL A 272 17.25 11.04 -14.94
N ARG A 273 17.80 10.13 -15.77
CA ARG A 273 16.99 9.23 -16.61
C ARG A 273 16.13 8.28 -15.77
N LYS A 274 16.66 7.76 -14.67
CA LYS A 274 15.91 6.92 -13.71
C LYS A 274 14.85 7.74 -12.98
N ALA A 275 15.16 8.98 -12.61
CA ALA A 275 14.22 9.91 -11.97
C ALA A 275 13.06 10.30 -12.91
N ILE A 276 13.34 10.66 -14.17
CA ILE A 276 12.33 11.00 -15.19
C ILE A 276 11.43 9.80 -15.53
N LYS A 277 11.99 8.57 -15.59
CA LYS A 277 11.20 7.37 -15.83
C LYS A 277 10.25 7.03 -14.66
N LEU A 278 10.57 7.51 -13.46
CA LEU A 278 9.70 7.42 -12.28
C LEU A 278 8.55 8.45 -12.35
N THR A 279 8.82 9.66 -12.85
CA THR A 279 7.83 10.74 -12.95
C THR A 279 6.88 10.60 -14.14
N LYS A 280 7.34 10.11 -15.30
CA LYS A 280 6.52 9.82 -16.50
C LYS A 280 5.59 8.61 -16.37
N ARG A 281 5.57 7.94 -15.21
CA ARG A 281 4.71 6.78 -14.92
C ARG A 281 3.39 7.14 -14.21
N LYS A 282 3.05 8.42 -14.18
CA LYS A 282 1.69 8.90 -13.88
C LYS A 282 0.87 8.93 -15.16
#